data_AF-A0A6J1QUQ4-F1
#
_entry.id   AF-A0A6J1QUQ4-F1
#
_cell.length_a   1.000
_cell.length_b   1.000
_cell.length_c   1.000
_cell.angle_alpha   90.00
_cell.angle_beta   90.00
_cell.angle_gamma   90.00
#
_symmetry.space_group_name_H-M   'P 1'
#
loop_
_entity.id
_entity.type
_entity.pdbx_description
1 polymer ?
#
loop_
_entity_poly.entity_id
_entity_poly.type
_entity_poly.pdbx_seq_one_letter_code
_entity_poly.pdbx_strand_id
1 'polypeptide(L)'
;MASVIKDTGEIWGRLFDHRPFVQGEVTFFLREFQERRSDREVERLFKILEYTTELKESQLDRTEQLGDCHLPSLKANVDVALSMCNRVLQREENFDSDNVLSENRLLRKREWEKFINDMSDKCQKVDQTFQEKETEIQEFYVDLEKKLHITP
;
A
#
# COMPACT_ATOMS: atom_id res chain seq x y z
N MET A 1 82.95 -23.25 57.52
CA MET A 1 82.79 -24.11 56.34
C MET A 1 81.35 -24.57 56.11
N ALA A 2 80.61 -25.06 57.13
CA ALA A 2 79.23 -25.50 56.96
C ALA A 2 78.25 -24.41 56.44
N SER A 3 78.39 -23.16 56.90
CA SER A 3 77.55 -22.04 56.40
C SER A 3 77.75 -21.78 54.91
N VAL A 4 79.01 -21.69 54.48
CA VAL A 4 79.34 -21.41 53.06
C VAL A 4 78.80 -22.51 52.14
N ILE A 5 78.87 -23.77 52.55
CA ILE A 5 78.33 -24.90 51.76
C ILE A 5 76.80 -24.81 51.68
N LYS A 6 76.13 -24.44 52.77
CA LYS A 6 74.68 -24.23 52.80
C LYS A 6 74.27 -23.08 51.87
N ASP A 7 74.95 -21.95 51.97
CA ASP A 7 74.66 -20.75 51.16
C ASP A 7 74.91 -21.03 49.68
N THR A 8 75.98 -21.76 49.35
CA THR A 8 76.30 -22.15 47.97
C THR A 8 75.26 -23.14 47.41
N GLY A 9 74.80 -24.10 48.23
CA GLY A 9 73.74 -25.02 47.85
C GLY A 9 72.40 -24.32 47.64
N GLU A 10 72.09 -23.30 48.44
CA GLU A 10 70.88 -22.49 48.29
C GLU A 10 70.90 -21.64 47.02
N ILE A 11 72.05 -21.02 46.70
CA ILE A 11 72.25 -20.30 45.44
C ILE A 11 72.13 -21.25 44.25
N TRP A 12 72.73 -22.45 44.33
CA TRP A 12 72.64 -23.45 43.28
C TRP A 12 71.20 -23.92 43.05
N GLY A 13 70.46 -24.20 44.14
CA GLY A 13 69.05 -24.54 44.05
C GLY A 13 68.21 -23.44 43.41
N ARG A 14 68.45 -22.16 43.75
CA ARG A 14 67.75 -21.05 43.12
C ARG A 14 68.08 -20.86 41.63
N LEU A 15 69.32 -21.12 41.23
CA LEU A 15 69.77 -20.93 39.84
C LEU A 15 69.41 -22.10 38.93
N PHE A 16 69.45 -23.33 39.45
CA PHE A 16 69.39 -24.55 38.63
C PHE A 16 68.21 -25.48 38.96
N ASP A 17 67.47 -25.25 40.06
CA ASP A 17 66.22 -25.97 40.29
C ASP A 17 65.07 -25.25 39.58
N HIS A 18 64.88 -25.57 38.31
CA HIS A 18 63.81 -25.00 37.48
C HIS A 18 62.44 -25.63 37.77
N ARG A 19 62.34 -26.65 38.64
CA ARG A 19 61.07 -27.33 38.92
C ARG A 19 59.96 -26.38 39.38
N PRO A 20 60.20 -25.40 40.27
CA PRO A 20 59.15 -24.45 40.68
C PRO A 20 58.64 -23.59 39.52
N PHE A 21 59.53 -23.16 38.63
CA PHE A 21 59.16 -22.38 37.44
C PHE A 21 58.34 -23.21 36.46
N VAL A 22 58.85 -24.40 36.08
CA VAL A 22 58.17 -25.29 35.13
C VAL A 22 56.81 -25.72 35.67
N GLN A 23 56.71 -26.03 36.97
CA GLN A 23 55.45 -26.39 37.59
C GLN A 23 54.45 -25.22 37.61
N GLY A 24 54.92 -23.99 37.82
CA GLY A 24 54.11 -22.78 37.69
C GLY A 24 53.54 -22.61 36.29
N GLU A 25 54.37 -22.72 35.26
CA GLU A 25 53.96 -22.63 33.84
C GLU A 25 52.98 -23.75 33.45
N VAL A 26 53.24 -24.99 33.88
CA VAL A 26 52.32 -26.12 33.64
C VAL A 26 50.96 -25.88 34.31
N THR A 27 50.96 -25.39 35.56
CA THR A 27 49.71 -25.09 36.28
C THR A 27 48.95 -23.94 35.60
N PHE A 28 49.65 -22.89 35.18
CA PHE A 28 49.05 -21.78 34.43
C PHE A 28 48.45 -22.25 33.11
N PHE A 29 49.18 -23.09 32.36
CA PHE A 29 48.71 -23.65 31.10
C PHE A 29 47.44 -24.50 31.30
N LEU A 30 47.42 -25.41 32.28
CA LEU A 30 46.23 -26.21 32.58
C LEU A 30 45.04 -25.33 32.97
N ARG A 31 45.27 -24.33 33.81
CA ARG A 31 44.21 -23.40 34.26
C ARG A 31 43.62 -22.59 33.10
N GLU A 32 44.45 -22.00 32.25
CA GLU A 32 43.98 -21.13 31.17
C GLU A 32 43.39 -21.90 29.99
N PHE A 33 43.94 -23.08 29.67
CA PHE A 33 43.58 -23.80 28.45
C PHE A 33 42.63 -24.98 28.67
N GLN A 34 42.59 -25.58 29.86
CA GLN A 34 41.63 -26.64 30.17
C GLN A 34 40.52 -26.12 31.11
N GLU A 35 40.89 -25.56 32.27
CA GLU A 35 39.89 -25.23 33.31
C GLU A 35 39.03 -24.01 32.95
N ARG A 36 39.63 -22.94 32.40
CA ARG A 36 38.89 -21.73 32.02
C ARG A 36 38.05 -21.89 30.75
N ARG A 37 38.47 -22.74 29.82
CA ARG A 37 37.72 -23.01 28.59
C ARG A 37 36.49 -23.86 28.86
N SER A 38 36.56 -24.76 29.85
CA SER A 38 35.47 -25.71 30.16
C SER A 38 35.05 -26.46 28.88
N ASP A 39 33.82 -26.92 28.82
CA ASP A 39 33.20 -27.60 27.69
C ASP A 39 32.49 -26.63 26.73
N ARG A 40 32.82 -25.32 26.78
CA ARG A 40 32.11 -24.30 25.98
C ARG A 40 32.15 -24.56 24.48
N GLU A 41 33.26 -25.11 23.98
CA GLU A 41 33.41 -25.48 22.57
C GLU A 41 32.58 -26.72 22.23
N VAL A 42 32.51 -27.69 23.14
CA VAL A 42 31.68 -28.90 23.00
C VAL A 42 30.19 -28.54 23.01
N GLU A 43 29.74 -27.71 23.94
CA GLU A 43 28.35 -27.20 23.97
C GLU A 43 27.99 -26.47 22.67
N ARG A 44 28.91 -25.67 22.12
CA ARG A 44 28.69 -24.99 20.83
C ARG A 44 28.55 -25.98 19.68
N LEU A 45 29.40 -27.01 19.65
CA LEU A 45 29.30 -28.06 18.63
C LEU A 45 27.97 -28.81 18.73
N PHE A 46 27.51 -29.13 19.94
CA PHE A 46 26.19 -29.74 20.14
C PHE A 46 25.06 -28.84 19.67
N LYS A 47 25.09 -27.54 19.95
CA LYS A 47 24.09 -26.58 19.45
C LYS A 47 24.08 -26.50 17.93
N ILE A 48 25.27 -26.47 17.31
CA ILE A 48 25.38 -26.45 15.83
C ILE A 48 24.80 -27.75 15.25
N LEU A 49 25.10 -28.89 15.87
CA LEU A 49 24.57 -30.19 15.45
C LEU A 49 23.05 -30.22 15.58
N GLU A 50 22.50 -29.75 16.69
CA GLU A 50 21.05 -29.63 16.94
C GLU A 50 20.39 -28.79 15.84
N TYR A 51 20.86 -27.57 15.61
CA TYR A 51 20.30 -26.70 14.55
C TYR A 51 20.42 -27.30 13.15
N THR A 52 21.56 -27.91 12.84
CA THR A 52 21.76 -28.52 11.52
C THR A 52 20.82 -29.71 11.32
N THR A 53 20.58 -30.48 12.38
CA THR A 53 19.67 -31.63 12.37
C THR A 53 18.22 -31.15 12.25
N GLU A 54 17.80 -30.17 13.05
CA GLU A 54 16.46 -29.60 12.99
C GLU A 54 16.14 -29.01 11.61
N LEU A 55 17.10 -28.25 11.05
CA LEU A 55 16.96 -27.68 9.71
C LEU A 55 16.78 -28.78 8.67
N LYS A 56 17.65 -29.79 8.70
CA LYS A 56 17.65 -30.89 7.74
C LYS A 56 16.39 -31.76 7.84
N GLU A 57 15.95 -32.08 9.06
CA GLU A 57 14.90 -33.08 9.28
C GLU A 57 13.49 -32.50 9.27
N SER A 58 13.33 -31.19 9.51
CA SER A 58 11.99 -30.61 9.68
C SER A 58 11.77 -29.29 8.96
N GLN A 59 12.69 -28.33 9.07
CA GLN A 59 12.40 -26.96 8.64
C GLN A 59 12.43 -26.81 7.12
N LEU A 60 13.29 -27.54 6.41
CA LEU A 60 13.33 -27.51 4.95
C LEU A 60 12.02 -28.05 4.35
N ASP A 61 11.64 -29.27 4.71
CA ASP A 61 10.41 -29.91 4.23
C ASP A 61 9.16 -29.09 4.60
N ARG A 62 9.12 -28.56 5.82
CA ARG A 62 8.03 -27.67 6.26
C ARG A 62 7.96 -26.40 5.40
N THR A 63 9.10 -25.81 5.08
CA THR A 63 9.17 -24.59 4.27
C THR A 63 8.68 -24.86 2.85
N GLU A 64 9.09 -25.98 2.26
CA GLU A 64 8.61 -26.43 0.95
C GLU A 64 7.10 -26.64 0.94
N GLN A 65 6.57 -27.40 1.91
CA GLN A 65 5.13 -27.67 2.03
C GLN A 65 4.31 -26.39 2.22
N LEU A 66 4.76 -25.47 3.07
CA LEU A 66 4.09 -24.18 3.25
C LEU A 66 4.16 -23.33 1.98
N GLY A 67 5.28 -23.37 1.27
CA GLY A 67 5.44 -22.74 -0.04
C GLY A 67 4.42 -23.28 -1.04
N ASP A 68 4.36 -24.59 -1.21
CA ASP A 68 3.45 -25.27 -2.13
C ASP A 68 1.97 -25.07 -1.78
N CYS A 69 1.64 -24.99 -0.49
CA CYS A 69 0.26 -24.73 -0.06
C CYS A 69 -0.18 -23.28 -0.31
N HIS A 70 0.67 -22.30 -0.02
CA HIS A 70 0.24 -20.90 0.08
C HIS A 70 0.62 -20.06 -1.13
N LEU A 71 1.78 -20.30 -1.77
CA LEU A 71 2.23 -19.48 -2.90
C LEU A 71 1.32 -19.58 -4.12
N PRO A 72 0.77 -20.75 -4.52
CA PRO A 72 -0.13 -20.83 -5.67
C PRO A 72 -1.42 -20.02 -5.47
N SER A 73 -2.00 -20.08 -4.28
CA SER A 73 -3.20 -19.31 -3.93
C SER A 73 -2.91 -17.81 -3.93
N LEU A 74 -1.80 -17.39 -3.33
CA LEU A 74 -1.38 -16.00 -3.34
C LEU A 74 -1.17 -15.49 -4.78
N LYS A 75 -0.45 -16.26 -5.60
CA LYS A 75 -0.22 -15.94 -7.01
C LYS A 75 -1.53 -15.78 -7.78
N ALA A 76 -2.44 -16.74 -7.64
CA ALA A 76 -3.74 -16.69 -8.31
C ALA A 76 -4.54 -15.43 -7.93
N ASN A 77 -4.56 -15.07 -6.64
CA ASN A 77 -5.25 -13.87 -6.18
C ASN A 77 -4.61 -12.58 -6.73
N VAL A 78 -3.28 -12.52 -6.78
CA VAL A 78 -2.54 -11.39 -7.36
C VAL A 78 -2.80 -11.28 -8.86
N ASP A 79 -2.77 -12.40 -9.59
CA ASP A 79 -3.05 -12.43 -11.04
C ASP A 79 -4.48 -11.96 -11.35
N VAL A 80 -5.47 -12.35 -10.52
CA VAL A 80 -6.85 -11.87 -10.62
C VAL A 80 -6.92 -10.36 -10.36
N ALA A 81 -6.30 -9.88 -9.28
CA ALA A 81 -6.29 -8.45 -8.96
C ALA A 81 -5.66 -7.62 -10.08
N LEU A 82 -4.54 -8.09 -10.63
CA LEU A 82 -3.85 -7.45 -11.75
C LEU A 82 -4.71 -7.44 -13.01
N SER A 83 -5.39 -8.54 -13.33
CA SER A 83 -6.34 -8.62 -14.44
C SER A 83 -7.50 -7.63 -14.27
N MET A 84 -8.03 -7.48 -13.04
CA MET A 84 -9.07 -6.50 -12.75
C MET A 84 -8.59 -5.07 -12.98
N CYS A 85 -7.40 -4.72 -12.47
CA CYS A 85 -6.79 -3.40 -12.69
C CYS A 85 -6.60 -3.11 -14.18
N ASN A 86 -6.03 -4.07 -14.93
CA ASN A 86 -5.84 -3.91 -16.37
C ASN A 86 -7.17 -3.73 -17.11
N ARG A 87 -8.23 -4.42 -16.70
CA ARG A 87 -9.56 -4.26 -17.30
C ARG A 87 -10.17 -2.89 -17.04
N VAL A 88 -9.89 -2.28 -15.88
CA VAL A 88 -10.30 -0.91 -15.57
C VAL A 88 -9.56 0.08 -16.46
N LEU A 89 -8.23 -0.06 -16.58
CA LEU A 89 -7.41 0.81 -17.44
C LEU A 89 -7.82 0.69 -18.91
N GLN A 90 -8.03 -0.52 -19.42
CA GLN A 90 -8.52 -0.73 -20.79
C GLN A 90 -9.91 -0.13 -21.01
N ARG A 91 -10.79 -0.17 -20.01
CA ARG A 91 -12.09 0.49 -20.13
C ARG A 91 -11.94 2.00 -20.21
N GLU A 92 -11.07 2.60 -19.40
CA GLU A 92 -10.80 4.03 -19.46
C GLU A 92 -10.26 4.43 -20.84
N GLU A 93 -9.28 3.69 -21.37
CA GLU A 93 -8.69 3.96 -22.68
C GLU A 93 -9.69 3.84 -23.84
N ASN A 94 -10.60 2.85 -23.77
CA ASN A 94 -11.62 2.62 -24.80
C ASN A 94 -12.91 3.43 -24.59
N PHE A 95 -13.08 4.09 -23.43
CA PHE A 95 -14.27 4.88 -23.15
C PHE A 95 -14.07 6.28 -23.72
N ASP A 96 -14.60 6.49 -24.91
CA ASP A 96 -14.67 7.80 -25.57
C ASP A 96 -15.71 8.70 -24.89
N SER A 97 -15.41 9.03 -23.62
CA SER A 97 -16.16 9.92 -22.75
C SER A 97 -16.52 11.20 -23.48
N ASP A 98 -15.55 11.76 -24.21
CA ASP A 98 -15.69 13.06 -24.82
C ASP A 98 -16.70 13.04 -25.97
N ASN A 99 -16.67 12.02 -26.84
CA ASN A 99 -17.70 11.89 -27.87
C ASN A 99 -19.09 11.67 -27.28
N VAL A 100 -19.26 10.75 -26.33
CA VAL A 100 -20.57 10.49 -25.70
C VAL A 100 -21.10 11.74 -24.98
N LEU A 101 -20.25 12.47 -24.27
CA LEU A 101 -20.63 13.72 -23.60
C LEU A 101 -20.98 14.81 -24.62
N SER A 102 -20.26 14.88 -25.74
CA SER A 102 -20.53 15.87 -26.80
C SER A 102 -21.88 15.62 -27.48
N GLU A 103 -22.20 14.36 -27.82
CA GLU A 103 -23.48 13.97 -28.42
C GLU A 103 -24.65 14.29 -27.48
N ASN A 104 -24.52 13.96 -26.20
CA ASN A 104 -25.54 14.28 -25.20
C ASN A 104 -25.72 15.79 -25.00
N ARG A 105 -24.64 16.59 -25.09
CA ARG A 105 -24.74 18.06 -25.07
C ARG A 105 -25.48 18.59 -26.30
N LEU A 106 -25.20 18.06 -27.49
CA LEU A 106 -25.90 18.45 -28.71
C LEU A 106 -27.38 18.08 -28.67
N LEU A 107 -27.72 16.89 -28.15
CA LEU A 107 -29.10 16.45 -27.99
C LEU A 107 -29.88 17.41 -27.07
N ARG A 108 -29.33 17.70 -25.88
CA ARG A 108 -29.94 18.65 -24.93
C ARG A 108 -30.09 20.04 -25.51
N LYS A 109 -29.11 20.51 -26.28
CA LYS A 109 -29.18 21.82 -26.94
C LYS A 109 -30.36 21.87 -27.92
N ARG A 110 -30.55 20.82 -28.72
CA ARG A 110 -31.66 20.71 -29.68
C ARG A 110 -33.02 20.65 -28.96
N GLU A 111 -33.11 19.88 -27.88
CA GLU A 111 -34.32 19.82 -27.06
C GLU A 111 -34.65 21.16 -26.42
N TRP A 112 -33.64 21.87 -25.92
CA TRP A 112 -33.78 23.21 -25.35
C TRP A 112 -34.23 24.23 -26.40
N GLU A 113 -33.62 24.24 -27.57
CA GLU A 113 -34.03 25.11 -28.69
C GLU A 113 -35.48 24.85 -29.08
N LYS A 114 -35.89 23.58 -29.17
CA LYS A 114 -37.29 23.21 -29.45
C LYS A 114 -38.22 23.72 -28.35
N PHE A 115 -37.87 23.53 -27.08
CA PHE A 115 -38.67 23.99 -25.95
C PHE A 115 -38.85 25.51 -25.95
N ILE A 116 -37.77 26.26 -26.15
CA ILE A 116 -37.81 27.73 -26.18
C ILE A 116 -38.66 28.24 -27.34
N ASN A 117 -38.51 27.67 -28.53
CA ASN A 117 -39.35 28.06 -29.67
C ASN A 117 -40.83 27.77 -29.40
N ASP A 118 -41.14 26.58 -28.88
CA ASP A 118 -42.52 26.19 -28.57
C ASP A 118 -43.15 27.07 -27.47
N MET A 119 -42.35 27.54 -26.51
CA MET A 119 -42.78 28.47 -25.48
C MET A 119 -42.98 29.89 -26.04
N SER A 120 -42.06 30.37 -26.88
CA SER A 120 -42.17 31.66 -27.56
C SER A 120 -43.43 31.73 -28.42
N ASP A 121 -43.71 30.68 -29.19
CA ASP A 121 -44.90 30.58 -30.04
C ASP A 121 -46.20 30.62 -29.20
N LYS A 122 -46.20 29.99 -28.02
CA LYS A 122 -47.35 30.02 -27.11
C LYS A 122 -47.56 31.41 -26.53
N CYS A 123 -46.51 32.08 -26.06
CA CYS A 123 -46.58 33.45 -25.57
C CYS A 123 -47.11 34.38 -26.66
N GLN A 124 -46.58 34.29 -27.87
CA GLN A 124 -47.02 35.13 -29.00
C GLN A 124 -48.51 34.92 -29.33
N LYS A 125 -49.01 33.67 -29.32
CA LYS A 125 -50.44 33.39 -29.53
C LYS A 125 -51.33 33.99 -28.44
N VAL A 126 -50.88 33.92 -27.19
CA VAL A 126 -51.59 34.52 -26.06
C VAL A 126 -51.67 36.03 -26.24
N ASP A 127 -50.54 36.69 -26.48
CA ASP A 127 -50.47 38.14 -26.70
C ASP A 127 -51.36 38.58 -27.86
N GLN A 128 -51.32 37.85 -28.97
CA GLN A 128 -52.18 38.13 -30.13
C GLN A 128 -53.67 38.01 -29.77
N THR A 129 -54.07 36.97 -29.04
CA THR A 129 -55.46 36.79 -28.61
C THR A 129 -55.92 37.92 -27.69
N PHE A 130 -55.05 38.35 -26.76
CA PHE A 130 -55.34 39.50 -25.90
C PHE A 130 -55.50 40.78 -26.70
N GLN A 131 -54.61 41.02 -27.66
CA GLN A 131 -54.65 42.21 -28.50
C GLN A 131 -55.90 42.26 -29.38
N GLU A 132 -56.28 41.12 -29.98
CA GLU A 132 -57.54 40.99 -30.73
C GLU A 132 -58.75 41.31 -29.85
N LYS A 133 -58.81 40.76 -28.63
CA LYS A 133 -59.90 41.04 -27.68
C LYS A 133 -59.93 42.49 -27.21
N GLU A 134 -58.76 43.09 -26.99
CA GLU A 134 -58.66 44.51 -26.64
C GLU A 134 -59.20 45.38 -27.77
N THR A 135 -58.85 45.07 -29.03
CA THR A 135 -59.40 45.80 -30.19
C THR A 135 -60.90 45.62 -30.34
N GLU A 136 -61.43 44.39 -30.18
CA GLU A 136 -62.88 44.13 -30.21
C GLU A 136 -63.62 44.96 -29.14
N ILE A 137 -63.07 45.03 -27.93
CA ILE A 137 -63.65 45.81 -26.82
C ILE A 137 -63.59 47.31 -27.12
N GLN A 138 -62.45 47.81 -27.60
CA GLN A 138 -62.29 49.21 -28.01
C GLN A 138 -63.32 49.58 -29.08
N GLU A 139 -63.45 48.75 -30.13
CA GLU A 139 -64.45 48.95 -31.19
C GLU A 139 -65.88 48.93 -30.64
N PHE A 140 -66.21 47.98 -29.76
CA PHE A 140 -67.53 47.91 -29.12
C PHE A 140 -67.86 49.19 -28.34
N TYR A 141 -66.93 49.71 -27.54
CA TYR A 141 -67.13 50.94 -26.78
C TYR A 141 -67.25 52.16 -27.69
N VAL A 142 -66.42 52.28 -28.73
CA VAL A 142 -66.54 53.35 -29.75
C VAL A 142 -67.92 53.31 -30.42
N ASP A 143 -68.42 52.13 -30.74
CA ASP A 143 -69.72 51.96 -31.39
C ASP A 143 -70.89 52.24 -30.43
N LEU A 144 -70.73 51.90 -29.15
CA LEU A 144 -71.67 52.24 -28.08
C LEU A 144 -71.72 53.75 -27.83
N GLU A 145 -70.57 54.42 -27.77
CA GLU A 145 -70.46 55.88 -27.61
C GLU A 145 -71.16 56.63 -28.76
N LYS A 146 -70.99 56.16 -30.00
CA LYS A 146 -71.71 56.68 -31.17
C LYS A 146 -73.22 56.50 -31.06
N LYS A 147 -73.69 55.32 -30.62
CA LYS A 147 -75.13 55.02 -30.46
C LYS A 147 -75.79 55.79 -29.32
N LEU A 148 -75.04 56.08 -28.26
CA LEU A 148 -75.53 56.82 -27.10
C LEU A 148 -75.38 58.34 -27.24
N HIS A 149 -74.80 58.84 -28.35
CA HIS A 149 -74.51 60.26 -28.58
C HIS A 149 -73.67 60.89 -27.46
N ILE A 150 -72.71 60.14 -26.90
CA ILE A 150 -71.96 60.54 -25.69
C ILE A 150 -70.69 61.34 -26.00
N THR A 151 -70.16 61.33 -27.22
CA THR A 151 -69.12 62.28 -27.60
C THR A 151 -69.75 63.61 -28.07
N PRO A 152 -69.12 64.77 -27.81
CA PRO A 152 -69.57 66.06 -28.34
C PRO A 152 -69.65 66.08 -29.88
#